data_AF-A0A507CUL9-F1
#
_entry.id   AF-A0A507CUL9-F1
#
_cell.length_a   1.000
_cell.length_b   1.000
_cell.length_c   1.000
_cell.angle_alpha   90.00
_cell.angle_beta   90.00
_cell.angle_gamma   90.00
#
_symmetry.space_group_name_H-M   'P 1'
#
loop_
_entity.id
_entity.type
_entity.pdbx_description
1 polymer ?
#
loop_
_entity_poly.entity_id
_entity_poly.type
_entity_poly.pdbx_seq_one_letter_code
_entity_poly.pdbx_strand_id
1 'polypeptide(L)'
;MLPLTLLTTTQGHPMLVELKNGETYNGHLVSYDNFMNISLREVICTSADREEFWRLPEAYIRGNTIKYLRVPDEMLDLVFAQRAERERRGRNSGGGDRGRGGFDRGRGGRGGGRGGGGYERGRGAPVMDRPSRLIESTSRMSWSALSAILYLVLLLNIKSFPFAWHFRTWLVVVNVWAKRIIYKIPPSKDIWQVVSTPGRAWFDDLDMNNHQNNSSYNKNLDYARTDFIAHMFGHHARGVRFANAGVMIWFFKEIKPFSAYTMKTCVHTWGPKWVYLEHRFEAGQTLHAFCLAKFVVKERNGKTIPFDEYLQRCGFSISNEDMKKKESQYPAAEGLIQCEERFLSTL
;
A
#
# COMPACT_ATOMS: atom_id res chain seq x y z
N MET A 1 -1.96 -3.07 23.43
CA MET A 1 -0.93 -3.96 22.85
C MET A 1 -0.55 -5.03 23.88
N LEU A 2 -1.24 -6.17 23.88
CA LEU A 2 -0.97 -7.29 24.80
C LEU A 2 0.37 -8.02 24.53
N PRO A 3 0.79 -8.27 23.26
CA PRO A 3 1.98 -9.10 22.99
C PRO A 3 3.33 -8.51 23.42
N LEU A 4 3.58 -7.22 23.15
CA LEU A 4 4.84 -6.57 23.53
C LEU A 4 4.96 -6.36 25.04
N THR A 5 3.83 -6.13 25.73
CA THR A 5 3.82 -6.00 27.19
C THR A 5 4.21 -7.33 27.85
N LEU A 6 3.76 -8.45 27.30
CA LEU A 6 4.15 -9.79 27.73
C LEU A 6 5.64 -10.07 27.47
N LEU A 7 6.18 -9.70 26.31
CA LEU A 7 7.62 -9.85 26.05
C LEU A 7 8.48 -8.98 26.98
N THR A 8 7.97 -7.80 27.35
CA THR A 8 8.66 -6.90 28.30
C THR A 8 8.82 -7.56 29.66
N THR A 9 7.76 -8.16 30.19
CA THR A 9 7.81 -8.79 31.52
C THR A 9 8.61 -10.08 31.50
N THR A 10 8.56 -10.84 30.40
CA THR A 10 9.18 -12.16 30.25
C THR A 10 10.68 -12.13 29.91
N GLN A 11 11.27 -10.94 29.78
CA GLN A 11 12.71 -10.82 29.57
C GLN A 11 13.48 -11.45 30.74
N GLY A 12 14.50 -12.24 30.41
CA GLY A 12 15.30 -13.02 31.36
C GLY A 12 14.70 -14.36 31.78
N HIS A 13 13.44 -14.65 31.43
CA HIS A 13 12.74 -15.87 31.83
C HIS A 13 12.77 -16.93 30.72
N PRO A 14 12.66 -18.23 31.06
CA PRO A 14 12.55 -19.29 30.08
C PRO A 14 11.21 -19.21 29.33
N MET A 15 11.23 -19.47 28.03
CA MET A 15 10.04 -19.56 27.20
C MET A 15 10.24 -20.56 26.06
N LEU A 16 9.12 -21.11 25.58
CA LEU A 16 9.09 -21.96 24.39
C LEU A 16 8.46 -21.20 23.22
N VAL A 17 9.12 -21.28 22.08
CA VAL A 17 8.74 -20.62 20.83
C VAL A 17 8.46 -21.70 19.79
N GLU A 18 7.24 -21.76 19.26
CA GLU A 18 6.93 -22.63 18.11
C GLU A 18 6.92 -21.78 16.83
N LEU A 19 7.67 -22.22 15.83
CA LEU A 19 7.71 -21.60 14.51
C LEU A 19 6.63 -22.18 13.58
N LYS A 20 6.32 -21.46 12.51
CA LYS A 20 5.33 -21.88 11.51
C LYS A 20 5.71 -23.16 10.75
N ASN A 21 7.00 -23.47 10.67
CA ASN A 21 7.51 -24.72 10.08
C ASN A 21 7.42 -25.91 11.04
N GLY A 22 6.98 -25.72 12.28
CA GLY A 22 6.83 -26.79 13.28
C GLY A 22 8.03 -26.98 14.22
N GLU A 23 9.17 -26.33 13.95
CA GLU A 23 10.32 -26.34 14.86
C GLU A 23 10.00 -25.61 16.16
N THR A 24 10.58 -26.09 17.26
CA THR A 24 10.42 -25.44 18.58
C THR A 24 11.76 -25.07 19.19
N TYR A 25 11.81 -23.89 19.80
CA TYR A 25 12.98 -23.33 20.45
C TYR A 25 12.64 -23.05 21.91
N ASN A 26 13.31 -23.75 22.83
CA ASN A 26 13.14 -23.54 24.27
C ASN A 26 14.41 -22.90 24.84
N GLY A 27 14.30 -21.70 25.39
CA GLY A 27 15.46 -20.95 25.90
C GLY A 27 15.06 -19.71 26.70
N HIS A 28 16.04 -18.96 27.19
CA HIS A 28 15.79 -17.74 27.97
C HIS A 28 15.75 -16.51 27.08
N LEU A 29 14.70 -15.69 27.22
CA LEU A 29 14.57 -14.46 26.44
C LEU A 29 15.62 -13.43 26.84
N VAL A 30 16.50 -13.03 25.92
CA VAL A 30 17.56 -12.04 26.14
C VAL A 30 17.09 -10.65 25.74
N SER A 31 16.53 -10.53 24.54
CA SER A 31 16.07 -9.27 23.97
C SER A 31 14.93 -9.51 22.97
N TYR A 32 14.18 -8.45 22.71
CA TYR A 32 13.13 -8.43 21.71
C TYR A 32 13.01 -7.03 21.08
N ASP A 33 12.31 -6.93 19.95
CA ASP A 33 12.00 -5.66 19.30
C ASP A 33 10.49 -5.47 19.03
N ASN A 34 10.12 -4.31 18.44
CA ASN A 34 8.74 -3.98 18.12
C ASN A 34 8.12 -4.88 17.04
N PHE A 35 8.93 -5.62 16.28
CA PHE A 35 8.50 -6.58 15.27
C PHE A 35 8.40 -8.01 15.82
N MET A 36 8.54 -8.18 17.15
CA MET A 36 8.54 -9.48 17.84
C MET A 36 9.72 -10.37 17.41
N ASN A 37 10.79 -9.80 16.85
CA ASN A 37 12.05 -10.54 16.73
C ASN A 37 12.59 -10.77 18.14
N ILE A 38 13.12 -11.96 18.42
CA ILE A 38 13.59 -12.34 19.75
C ILE A 38 14.96 -12.99 19.67
N SER A 39 15.79 -12.71 20.67
CA SER A 39 17.04 -13.43 20.91
C SER A 39 16.87 -14.31 22.15
N LEU A 40 17.17 -15.59 22.02
CA LEU A 40 17.16 -16.57 23.10
C LEU A 40 18.59 -17.04 23.40
N ARG A 41 18.90 -17.29 24.67
CA ARG A 41 20.16 -17.96 25.10
C ARG A 41 19.89 -19.34 25.67
N GLU A 42 20.91 -20.19 25.63
CA GLU A 42 20.88 -21.58 26.13
C GLU A 42 19.70 -22.37 25.56
N VAL A 43 19.65 -22.41 24.23
CA VAL A 43 18.46 -22.82 23.49
C VAL A 43 18.53 -24.30 23.16
N ILE A 44 17.42 -24.99 23.37
CA ILE A 44 17.18 -26.34 22.87
C ILE A 44 16.23 -26.21 21.68
N CYS A 45 16.75 -26.44 20.48
CA CYS A 45 15.97 -26.53 19.26
C CYS A 45 15.50 -27.97 19.07
N THR A 46 14.23 -28.17 18.75
CA THR A 46 13.64 -29.46 18.44
C THR A 46 13.06 -29.42 17.03
N SER A 47 13.39 -30.42 16.21
CA SER A 47 12.87 -30.54 14.84
C SER A 47 11.34 -30.63 14.81
N ALA A 48 10.73 -30.33 13.66
CA ALA A 48 9.29 -30.44 13.45
C ALA A 48 8.77 -31.86 13.71
N ASP A 49 9.56 -32.88 13.38
CA ASP A 49 9.24 -34.30 13.58
C ASP A 49 9.46 -34.76 15.04
N ARG A 50 10.02 -33.90 15.89
CA ARG A 50 10.33 -34.13 17.32
C ARG A 50 11.33 -35.26 17.61
N GLU A 51 12.05 -35.72 16.60
CA GLU A 51 13.06 -36.78 16.73
C GLU A 51 14.46 -36.24 17.03
N GLU A 52 14.78 -35.05 16.53
CA GLU A 52 16.11 -34.44 16.64
C GLU A 52 16.11 -33.22 17.56
N PHE A 53 17.15 -33.12 18.40
CA PHE A 53 17.35 -32.04 19.36
C PHE A 53 18.76 -31.47 19.24
N TRP A 54 18.87 -30.15 19.14
CA TRP A 54 20.14 -29.43 19.11
C TRP A 54 20.24 -28.45 20.26
N ARG A 55 21.40 -28.40 20.90
CA ARG A 55 21.70 -27.38 21.91
C ARG A 55 22.48 -26.26 21.24
N LEU A 56 21.93 -25.06 21.26
CA LEU A 56 22.49 -23.87 20.67
C LEU A 56 22.82 -22.87 21.79
N PRO A 57 23.99 -22.21 21.77
CA PRO A 57 24.34 -21.21 22.79
C PRO A 57 23.40 -19.99 22.71
N GLU A 58 23.02 -19.58 21.51
CA GLU A 58 22.12 -18.47 21.25
C GLU A 58 21.30 -18.76 19.97
N ALA A 59 20.06 -18.27 19.91
CA ALA A 59 19.23 -18.32 18.71
C ALA A 59 18.53 -16.98 18.50
N TYR A 60 18.64 -16.43 17.29
CA TYR A 60 17.86 -15.27 16.87
C TYR A 60 16.69 -15.73 15.99
N ILE A 61 15.48 -15.35 16.38
CA ILE A 61 14.24 -15.75 15.72
C ILE A 61 13.50 -14.51 15.23
N ARG A 62 13.12 -14.51 13.94
CA ARG A 62 12.36 -13.42 13.33
C ARG A 62 10.88 -13.50 13.73
N GLY A 63 10.28 -12.41 14.18
CA GLY A 63 8.90 -12.40 14.70
C GLY A 63 7.83 -12.86 13.71
N ASN A 64 8.07 -12.70 12.41
CA ASN A 64 7.13 -13.15 11.37
C ASN A 64 7.10 -14.67 11.17
N THR A 65 8.11 -15.42 11.64
CA THR A 65 8.16 -16.89 11.57
C THR A 65 7.53 -17.54 12.80
N ILE A 66 7.31 -16.79 13.88
CA ILE A 66 6.71 -17.28 15.12
C ILE A 66 5.21 -17.57 14.89
N LYS A 67 4.77 -18.73 15.38
CA LYS A 67 3.36 -19.13 15.41
C LYS A 67 2.74 -18.80 16.77
N TYR A 68 3.38 -19.25 17.86
CA TYR A 68 2.99 -18.88 19.22
C TYR A 68 4.18 -18.97 20.19
N LEU A 69 3.99 -18.35 21.36
CA LEU A 69 4.93 -18.37 22.48
C LEU A 69 4.22 -19.04 23.68
N ARG A 70 4.94 -19.87 24.43
CA ARG A 70 4.52 -20.34 25.75
C ARG A 70 5.41 -19.69 26.79
N VAL A 71 4.74 -19.06 27.75
CA VAL A 71 5.34 -18.29 28.82
C VAL A 71 4.88 -18.91 30.14
N PRO A 72 5.72 -18.92 31.19
CA PRO A 72 5.28 -19.31 32.53
C PRO A 72 4.09 -18.49 33.04
N ASP A 73 3.14 -19.15 33.71
CA ASP A 73 1.88 -18.51 34.16
C ASP A 73 2.12 -17.34 35.14
N GLU A 74 3.19 -17.40 35.94
CA GLU A 74 3.61 -16.34 36.87
C GLU A 74 3.81 -14.97 36.16
N MET A 75 4.19 -15.00 34.88
CA MET A 75 4.42 -13.78 34.10
C MET A 75 3.12 -13.15 33.58
N LEU A 76 2.06 -13.95 33.44
CA LEU A 76 0.74 -13.45 33.04
C LEU A 76 0.15 -12.60 34.16
N ASP A 77 0.25 -13.04 35.41
CA ASP A 77 -0.25 -12.32 36.58
C ASP A 77 0.41 -10.95 36.75
N LEU A 78 1.72 -10.86 36.51
CA LEU A 78 2.47 -9.61 36.52
C LEU A 78 2.00 -8.62 35.45
N VAL A 79 1.67 -9.10 34.24
CA VAL A 79 1.17 -8.26 33.14
C VAL A 79 -0.23 -7.72 33.46
N PHE A 80 -1.10 -8.55 34.02
CA PHE A 80 -2.45 -8.13 34.42
C PHE A 80 -2.41 -7.12 35.57
N ALA A 81 -1.53 -7.32 36.56
CA ALA A 81 -1.32 -6.39 37.68
C ALA A 81 -0.81 -5.02 37.19
N GLN A 82 0.23 -4.99 36.35
CA GLN A 82 0.77 -3.73 35.80
C GLN A 82 -0.25 -2.97 34.94
N ARG A 83 -1.09 -3.68 34.21
CA ARG A 83 -2.15 -3.06 33.40
C ARG A 83 -3.24 -2.44 34.27
N ALA A 84 -3.67 -3.14 35.32
CA ALA A 84 -4.67 -2.63 36.26
C ALA A 84 -4.20 -1.34 36.97
N GLU A 85 -2.91 -1.24 37.30
CA GLU A 85 -2.32 -0.01 37.86
C GLU A 85 -2.27 1.15 36.85
N ARG A 86 -1.91 0.88 35.59
CA ARG A 86 -1.92 1.90 34.52
C ARG A 86 -3.32 2.41 34.21
N GLU A 87 -4.32 1.54 34.20
CA GLU A 87 -5.73 1.91 33.99
C GLU A 87 -6.29 2.73 35.17
N ARG A 88 -5.88 2.42 36.41
CA ARG A 88 -6.21 3.24 37.59
C ARG A 88 -5.58 4.64 37.53
N ARG A 89 -4.33 4.76 37.05
CA ARG A 89 -3.66 6.06 36.88
C ARG A 89 -4.28 6.91 35.75
N GLY A 90 -4.79 6.28 34.69
CA GLY A 90 -5.46 6.98 33.57
C GLY A 90 -6.84 7.56 33.91
N ARG A 91 -7.57 6.98 34.88
CA ARG A 91 -8.88 7.47 35.31
C ARG A 91 -8.85 8.73 36.17
N ASN A 92 -7.73 9.04 36.84
CA ASN A 92 -7.64 10.17 37.76
C ASN A 92 -7.23 11.50 37.09
N SER A 93 -7.10 11.53 35.77
CA SER A 93 -6.63 12.72 35.01
C SER A 93 -7.67 13.27 34.03
N GLY A 94 -8.94 12.84 34.10
CA GLY A 94 -9.94 13.09 33.06
C GLY A 94 -11.32 13.54 33.54
N GLY A 95 -11.44 14.26 34.66
CA GLY A 95 -12.75 14.77 35.10
C GLY A 95 -12.64 16.02 35.96
N GLY A 96 -12.93 17.19 35.38
CA GLY A 96 -13.04 18.41 36.16
C GLY A 96 -13.06 19.73 35.40
N ASP A 97 -13.74 19.83 34.25
CA ASP A 97 -14.17 21.12 33.72
C ASP A 97 -15.68 21.25 33.95
N ARG A 98 -16.06 22.09 34.93
CA ARG A 98 -17.38 22.71 35.03
C ARG A 98 -17.18 24.11 35.58
N GLY A 99 -17.32 25.08 34.69
CA GLY A 99 -17.29 26.49 35.01
C GLY A 99 -18.30 26.93 36.07
N ARG A 100 -17.95 28.03 36.73
CA ARG A 100 -18.93 28.95 37.32
C ARG A 100 -18.29 30.33 37.40
N GLY A 101 -18.84 31.27 36.64
CA GLY A 101 -18.58 32.69 36.80
C GLY A 101 -19.04 33.17 38.18
N GLY A 102 -18.40 34.23 38.66
CA GLY A 102 -18.71 34.84 39.95
C GLY A 102 -17.88 36.09 40.21
N PHE A 103 -18.49 37.22 39.88
CA PHE A 103 -18.27 38.59 40.30
C PHE A 103 -17.55 38.86 41.65
N ASP A 104 -16.81 39.98 41.63
CA ASP A 104 -16.60 40.97 42.70
C ASP A 104 -16.02 40.54 44.06
N ARG A 105 -14.85 41.10 44.39
CA ARG A 105 -14.71 42.08 45.49
C ARG A 105 -13.32 42.72 45.51
N GLY A 106 -13.30 44.04 45.39
CA GLY A 106 -12.11 44.84 45.61
C GLY A 106 -11.66 44.91 47.07
N ARG A 107 -10.35 45.12 47.23
CA ARG A 107 -9.62 45.75 48.36
C ARG A 107 -8.15 45.74 47.94
N GLY A 108 -7.38 46.81 47.81
CA GLY A 108 -7.39 48.09 48.52
C GLY A 108 -6.14 48.19 49.39
N GLY A 109 -5.12 48.93 48.91
CA GLY A 109 -3.95 49.43 49.66
C GLY A 109 -2.78 48.45 49.83
N ARG A 110 -1.52 48.86 50.02
CA ARG A 110 -0.85 50.18 50.14
C ARG A 110 0.65 49.90 50.36
N GLY A 111 1.55 50.75 49.84
CA GLY A 111 2.95 50.91 50.29
C GLY A 111 3.95 49.88 49.72
N GLY A 112 5.21 50.20 49.37
CA GLY A 112 6.04 51.38 49.60
C GLY A 112 7.47 50.94 49.96
N GLY A 113 8.49 51.53 49.34
CA GLY A 113 9.91 51.49 49.75
C GLY A 113 10.76 50.36 49.12
N ARG A 114 11.70 50.62 48.21
CA ARG A 114 13.08 51.15 48.39
C ARG A 114 14.00 50.31 49.27
N GLY A 115 15.06 49.77 48.65
CA GLY A 115 16.43 50.01 49.11
C GLY A 115 17.29 48.81 49.49
N GLY A 116 18.51 48.78 48.94
CA GLY A 116 19.72 48.16 49.50
C GLY A 116 19.89 46.66 49.19
N GLY A 117 21.00 46.17 48.65
CA GLY A 117 22.35 46.71 48.61
C GLY A 117 23.30 45.79 49.39
N GLY A 118 24.11 45.02 48.66
CA GLY A 118 25.44 44.58 49.10
C GLY A 118 25.59 43.14 49.60
N TYR A 119 26.53 42.40 48.97
CA TYR A 119 27.78 41.84 49.54
C TYR A 119 27.58 40.31 49.69
N GLU A 120 28.47 39.35 49.44
CA GLU A 120 29.90 39.34 49.15
C GLU A 120 30.31 37.94 48.65
N ARG A 121 31.41 37.94 47.88
CA ARG A 121 32.42 36.90 47.58
C ARG A 121 32.30 35.47 48.15
N GLY A 122 32.58 34.51 47.27
CA GLY A 122 33.22 33.23 47.60
C GLY A 122 33.87 32.57 46.38
N ARG A 123 35.21 32.67 46.27
CA ARG A 123 36.03 31.94 45.29
C ARG A 123 36.31 30.52 45.79
N GLY A 124 36.34 29.52 44.89
CA GLY A 124 36.87 28.18 45.20
C GLY A 124 36.90 27.19 44.03
N ALA A 125 38.06 27.13 43.35
CA ALA A 125 38.70 26.02 42.61
C ALA A 125 38.02 25.30 41.40
N PRO A 126 38.80 24.92 40.36
CA PRO A 126 38.29 24.27 39.15
C PRO A 126 38.20 22.75 39.32
N VAL A 127 37.05 22.16 39.00
CA VAL A 127 36.89 20.70 38.95
C VAL A 127 36.90 20.24 37.49
N MET A 128 37.79 19.27 37.26
CA MET A 128 38.04 18.49 36.04
C MET A 128 36.87 18.36 35.06
N ASP A 129 37.21 18.56 33.77
CA ASP A 129 36.43 18.14 32.60
C ASP A 129 35.95 16.69 32.72
N ARG A 130 34.63 16.50 32.74
CA ARG A 130 33.99 15.25 32.31
C ARG A 130 33.62 15.39 30.83
N PRO A 131 33.90 14.41 29.97
CA PRO A 131 33.44 14.45 28.59
C PRO A 131 31.95 14.04 28.56
N SER A 132 31.05 14.98 28.87
CA SER A 132 29.60 14.75 28.79
C SER A 132 28.92 15.65 27.77
N ARG A 133 29.58 15.95 26.65
CA ARG A 133 29.01 16.76 25.55
C ARG A 133 29.23 16.15 24.17
N LEU A 134 28.95 14.85 24.01
CA LEU A 134 28.93 14.22 22.69
C LEU A 134 27.61 13.50 22.35
N ILE A 135 26.53 13.68 23.13
CA ILE A 135 25.19 13.13 22.78
C ILE A 135 24.06 14.14 23.08
N GLU A 136 24.25 15.43 22.78
CA GLU A 136 23.15 16.40 22.75
C GLU A 136 23.28 17.32 21.53
N SER A 137 23.23 16.74 20.33
CA SER A 137 22.84 17.48 19.14
C SER A 137 21.96 16.64 18.22
N THR A 138 20.99 15.92 18.77
CA THR A 138 19.82 15.55 17.96
C THR A 138 18.97 16.79 17.84
N SER A 139 19.17 17.56 16.76
CA SER A 139 18.29 18.66 16.39
C SER A 139 16.86 18.13 16.35
N ARG A 140 16.06 18.42 17.38
CA ARG A 140 14.63 18.10 17.37
C ARG A 140 14.03 18.93 16.25
N MET A 141 13.70 18.26 15.15
CA MET A 141 13.09 18.90 14.00
C MET A 141 11.84 19.66 14.45
N SER A 142 11.77 20.95 14.11
CA SER A 142 10.64 21.81 14.50
C SER A 142 9.32 21.20 14.02
N TRP A 143 8.23 21.41 14.77
CA TRP A 143 6.88 21.05 14.34
C TRP A 143 6.55 21.60 12.94
N SER A 144 7.02 22.80 12.61
CA SER A 144 6.86 23.37 11.27
C SER A 144 7.55 22.54 10.18
N ALA A 145 8.75 22.01 10.47
CA ALA A 145 9.49 21.15 9.55
C ALA A 145 8.85 19.77 9.43
N LEU A 146 8.37 19.19 10.53
CA LEU A 146 7.58 17.94 10.52
C LEU A 146 6.30 18.09 9.70
N SER A 147 5.54 19.17 9.90
CA SER A 147 4.33 19.46 9.13
C SER A 147 4.64 19.68 7.65
N ALA A 148 5.72 20.39 7.31
CA ALA A 148 6.14 20.58 5.93
C ALA A 148 6.48 19.25 5.23
N ILE A 149 7.20 18.36 5.92
CA ILE A 149 7.50 17.01 5.42
C ILE A 149 6.21 16.21 5.21
N LEU A 150 5.27 16.26 6.17
CA LEU A 150 3.98 15.59 6.04
C LEU A 150 3.21 16.11 4.82
N TYR A 151 3.09 17.43 4.64
CA TYR A 151 2.42 18.01 3.48
C TYR A 151 3.11 17.62 2.17
N LEU A 152 4.44 17.59 2.14
CA LEU A 152 5.18 17.14 0.96
C LEU A 152 4.87 15.67 0.63
N VAL A 153 4.89 14.77 1.61
CA VAL A 153 4.54 13.36 1.42
C VAL A 153 3.11 13.21 0.91
N LEU A 154 2.17 13.97 1.48
CA LEU A 154 0.77 14.00 1.04
C LEU A 154 0.63 14.48 -0.41
N LEU A 155 1.32 15.56 -0.79
CA LEU A 155 1.31 16.09 -2.15
C LEU A 155 1.92 15.11 -3.17
N LEU A 156 3.05 14.50 -2.84
CA LEU A 156 3.71 13.50 -3.70
C LEU A 156 2.85 12.24 -3.89
N ASN A 157 1.95 11.95 -2.95
CA ASN A 157 1.04 10.80 -2.97
C ASN A 157 -0.43 11.17 -3.25
N ILE A 158 -0.70 12.37 -3.76
CA ILE A 158 -2.08 12.87 -3.97
C ILE A 158 -2.94 11.94 -4.83
N LYS A 159 -2.32 11.24 -5.79
CA LYS A 159 -2.96 10.29 -6.69
C LYS A 159 -3.41 8.98 -5.99
N SER A 160 -2.90 8.72 -4.79
CA SER A 160 -3.22 7.55 -3.97
C SER A 160 -4.21 7.89 -2.85
N PHE A 161 -4.73 9.11 -2.82
CA PHE A 161 -5.75 9.51 -1.84
C PHE A 161 -7.06 8.75 -2.05
N PRO A 162 -7.87 8.59 -0.99
CA PRO A 162 -9.23 8.08 -1.12
C PRO A 162 -9.98 8.82 -2.23
N PHE A 163 -10.72 8.08 -3.05
CA PHE A 163 -11.47 8.59 -4.21
C PHE A 163 -10.66 9.19 -5.36
N ALA A 164 -9.33 9.34 -5.27
CA ALA A 164 -8.51 9.88 -6.35
C ALA A 164 -8.66 9.07 -7.65
N TRP A 165 -8.71 7.74 -7.54
CA TRP A 165 -8.96 6.85 -8.68
C TRP A 165 -10.33 7.13 -9.33
N HIS A 166 -11.41 7.19 -8.54
CA HIS A 166 -12.76 7.45 -9.03
C HIS A 166 -12.84 8.78 -9.79
N PHE A 167 -12.29 9.84 -9.19
CA PHE A 167 -12.30 11.17 -9.79
C PHE A 167 -11.51 11.20 -11.10
N ARG A 168 -10.31 10.61 -11.14
CA ARG A 168 -9.48 10.56 -12.35
C ARG A 168 -10.13 9.74 -13.47
N THR A 169 -10.70 8.59 -13.14
CA THR A 169 -11.44 7.75 -14.10
C THR A 169 -12.66 8.51 -14.65
N TRP A 170 -13.39 9.22 -13.80
CA TRP A 170 -14.51 10.05 -14.24
C TRP A 170 -14.04 11.20 -15.15
N LEU A 171 -12.93 11.86 -14.83
CA LEU A 171 -12.33 12.90 -15.69
C LEU A 171 -11.94 12.37 -17.07
N VAL A 172 -11.41 11.14 -17.16
CA VAL A 172 -11.12 10.50 -18.47
C VAL A 172 -12.40 10.42 -19.29
N VAL A 173 -13.47 9.85 -18.73
CA VAL A 173 -14.76 9.75 -19.42
C VAL A 173 -15.26 11.13 -19.84
N VAL A 174 -15.31 12.09 -18.92
CA VAL A 174 -15.77 13.46 -19.21
C VAL A 174 -14.95 14.10 -20.32
N ASN A 175 -13.62 13.92 -20.35
CA ASN A 175 -12.75 14.48 -21.36
C ASN A 175 -13.04 13.89 -22.75
N VAL A 176 -13.21 12.58 -22.87
CA VAL A 176 -13.60 11.93 -24.13
C VAL A 176 -14.95 12.46 -24.62
N TRP A 177 -15.93 12.54 -23.72
CA TRP A 177 -17.26 13.07 -24.01
C TRP A 177 -17.23 14.53 -24.45
N ALA A 178 -16.52 15.38 -23.71
CA ALA A 178 -16.36 16.79 -24.03
C ALA A 178 -15.68 16.97 -25.39
N LYS A 179 -14.59 16.25 -25.67
CA LYS A 179 -13.92 16.29 -26.98
C LYS A 179 -14.85 15.88 -28.10
N ARG A 180 -15.68 14.85 -27.92
CA ARG A 180 -16.67 14.45 -28.92
C ARG A 180 -17.71 15.53 -29.18
N ILE A 181 -18.22 16.19 -28.15
CA ILE A 181 -19.21 17.26 -28.30
C ILE A 181 -18.59 18.49 -28.96
N ILE A 182 -17.42 18.91 -28.48
CA ILE A 182 -16.73 20.13 -28.95
C ILE A 182 -16.23 19.97 -30.38
N TYR A 183 -15.54 18.87 -30.69
CA TYR A 183 -14.89 18.64 -31.98
C TYR A 183 -15.75 17.79 -32.94
N LYS A 184 -16.97 17.42 -32.55
CA LYS A 184 -17.89 16.57 -33.33
C LYS A 184 -17.24 15.28 -33.85
N ILE A 185 -16.33 14.69 -33.06
CA ILE A 185 -15.61 13.46 -33.42
C ILE A 185 -16.59 12.28 -33.31
N PRO A 186 -16.88 11.55 -34.40
CA PRO A 186 -17.74 10.37 -34.33
C PRO A 186 -17.05 9.24 -33.56
N PRO A 187 -17.80 8.31 -32.96
CA PRO A 187 -17.24 7.05 -32.47
C PRO A 187 -16.53 6.33 -33.62
N SER A 188 -15.39 5.71 -33.30
CA SER A 188 -14.73 4.86 -34.29
C SER A 188 -15.61 3.66 -34.61
N LYS A 189 -15.56 3.26 -35.88
CA LYS A 189 -16.14 2.01 -36.37
C LYS A 189 -15.09 0.99 -36.80
N ASP A 190 -13.82 1.30 -36.57
CA ASP A 190 -12.72 0.36 -36.77
C ASP A 190 -12.51 -0.44 -35.47
N ILE A 191 -12.79 -1.74 -35.53
CA ILE A 191 -12.65 -2.69 -34.41
C ILE A 191 -11.21 -2.72 -33.87
N TRP A 192 -10.24 -2.52 -34.77
CA TRP A 192 -8.81 -2.62 -34.48
C TRP A 192 -8.17 -1.28 -34.11
N GLN A 193 -8.98 -0.23 -33.95
CA GLN A 193 -8.47 1.09 -33.65
C GLN A 193 -7.61 1.06 -32.38
N VAL A 194 -6.44 1.68 -32.49
CA VAL A 194 -5.55 1.89 -31.35
C VAL A 194 -5.87 3.21 -30.66
N VAL A 195 -6.31 3.14 -29.40
CA VAL A 195 -6.53 4.31 -28.55
C VAL A 195 -5.28 4.57 -27.73
N SER A 196 -4.77 5.81 -27.79
CA SER A 196 -3.54 6.22 -27.11
C SER A 196 -3.86 7.07 -25.89
N THR A 197 -3.53 6.57 -24.71
CA THR A 197 -3.71 7.27 -23.44
C THR A 197 -2.35 7.72 -22.89
N PRO A 198 -2.11 9.03 -22.71
CA PRO A 198 -0.84 9.51 -22.19
C PRO A 198 -0.69 9.18 -20.70
N GLY A 199 0.54 8.89 -20.29
CA GLY A 199 0.92 8.59 -18.91
C GLY A 199 2.27 9.22 -18.55
N ARG A 200 2.53 9.30 -17.24
CA ARG A 200 3.82 9.72 -16.70
C ARG A 200 4.06 9.04 -15.37
N ALA A 201 5.28 8.54 -15.17
CA ALA A 201 5.69 7.87 -13.94
C ALA A 201 5.99 8.92 -12.87
N TRP A 202 5.00 9.20 -12.02
CA TRP A 202 5.17 10.15 -10.91
C TRP A 202 5.68 9.44 -9.67
N PHE A 203 6.02 10.20 -8.63
CA PHE A 203 6.60 9.68 -7.39
C PHE A 203 5.77 8.53 -6.78
N ASP A 204 4.44 8.62 -6.81
CA ASP A 204 3.53 7.59 -6.30
C ASP A 204 3.50 6.30 -7.15
N ASP A 205 4.05 6.34 -8.35
CA ASP A 205 4.10 5.21 -9.28
C ASP A 205 5.42 4.43 -9.16
N LEU A 206 6.41 4.94 -8.43
CA LEU A 206 7.76 4.34 -8.33
C LEU A 206 7.88 3.34 -7.19
N ASP A 207 8.82 2.41 -7.31
CA ASP A 207 9.22 1.48 -6.25
C ASP A 207 10.59 1.83 -5.62
N MET A 208 11.09 0.94 -4.75
CA MET A 208 12.37 1.10 -4.06
C MET A 208 13.59 1.12 -4.98
N ASN A 209 13.45 0.66 -6.23
CA ASN A 209 14.52 0.63 -7.23
C ASN A 209 14.49 1.86 -8.15
N ASN A 210 13.66 2.87 -7.84
CA ASN A 210 13.52 4.10 -8.62
C ASN A 210 13.09 3.84 -10.07
N HIS A 211 12.19 2.90 -10.30
CA HIS A 211 11.45 2.80 -11.56
C HIS A 211 9.97 2.58 -11.30
N GLN A 212 9.16 2.66 -12.34
CA GLN A 212 7.73 2.39 -12.22
C GLN A 212 7.48 1.00 -11.63
N ASN A 213 6.73 0.95 -10.53
CA ASN A 213 6.32 -0.27 -9.86
C ASN A 213 5.45 -1.14 -10.78
N ASN A 214 5.66 -2.46 -10.75
CA ASN A 214 4.88 -3.44 -11.50
C ASN A 214 3.36 -3.26 -11.29
N SER A 215 2.91 -2.93 -10.07
CA SER A 215 1.48 -2.69 -9.79
C SER A 215 0.95 -1.41 -10.44
N SER A 216 1.79 -0.39 -10.60
CA SER A 216 1.43 0.88 -11.23
C SER A 216 1.07 0.71 -12.71
N TYR A 217 1.63 -0.28 -13.40
CA TYR A 217 1.20 -0.62 -14.76
C TYR A 217 -0.27 -1.02 -14.79
N ASN A 218 -0.69 -1.96 -13.93
CA ASN A 218 -2.08 -2.38 -13.82
C ASN A 218 -3.01 -1.23 -13.40
N LYS A 219 -2.62 -0.44 -12.39
CA LYS A 219 -3.36 0.77 -11.95
C LYS A 219 -3.58 1.74 -13.12
N ASN A 220 -2.56 1.97 -13.95
CA ASN A 220 -2.63 2.89 -15.06
C ASN A 220 -3.42 2.33 -16.25
N LEU A 221 -3.43 1.01 -16.45
CA LEU A 221 -4.25 0.35 -17.47
C LEU A 221 -5.75 0.52 -17.23
N ASP A 222 -6.21 0.70 -16.00
CA ASP A 222 -7.63 0.97 -15.74
C ASP A 222 -8.08 2.30 -16.39
N TYR A 223 -7.22 3.32 -16.36
CA TYR A 223 -7.49 4.58 -17.06
C TYR A 223 -7.45 4.39 -18.58
N ALA A 224 -6.46 3.66 -19.11
CA ALA A 224 -6.34 3.39 -20.55
C ALA A 224 -7.51 2.56 -21.11
N ARG A 225 -7.99 1.57 -20.36
CA ARG A 225 -9.17 0.76 -20.70
C ARG A 225 -10.45 1.59 -20.64
N THR A 226 -10.58 2.46 -19.65
CA THR A 226 -11.71 3.38 -19.57
C THR A 226 -11.73 4.33 -20.76
N ASP A 227 -10.56 4.87 -21.11
CA ASP A 227 -10.37 5.75 -22.27
C ASP A 227 -10.74 5.03 -23.57
N PHE A 228 -10.25 3.80 -23.75
CA PHE A 228 -10.57 2.92 -24.87
C PHE A 228 -12.08 2.63 -24.97
N ILE A 229 -12.72 2.20 -23.88
CA ILE A 229 -14.16 1.89 -23.86
C ILE A 229 -14.99 3.14 -24.20
N ALA A 230 -14.63 4.30 -23.64
CA ALA A 230 -15.31 5.55 -23.93
C ALA A 230 -15.16 5.95 -25.42
N HIS A 231 -13.95 5.81 -25.97
CA HIS A 231 -13.62 6.13 -27.37
C HIS A 231 -14.22 5.16 -28.39
N MET A 232 -14.35 3.88 -28.05
CA MET A 232 -14.91 2.87 -28.94
C MET A 232 -16.44 2.84 -28.88
N PHE A 233 -17.02 2.77 -27.68
CA PHE A 233 -18.44 2.43 -27.52
C PHE A 233 -19.33 3.61 -27.12
N GLY A 234 -18.76 4.67 -26.53
CA GLY A 234 -19.52 5.88 -26.19
C GLY A 234 -20.76 5.61 -25.33
N HIS A 235 -21.94 6.03 -25.80
CA HIS A 235 -23.20 5.78 -25.08
C HIS A 235 -23.48 4.28 -24.89
N HIS A 236 -23.04 3.40 -25.80
CA HIS A 236 -23.27 1.95 -25.71
C HIS A 236 -22.51 1.28 -24.55
N ALA A 237 -21.55 1.98 -23.93
CA ALA A 237 -20.94 1.52 -22.69
C ALA A 237 -21.86 1.70 -21.46
N ARG A 238 -22.93 2.51 -21.57
CA ARG A 238 -23.89 2.71 -20.47
C ARG A 238 -24.74 1.46 -20.28
N GLY A 239 -24.81 0.98 -19.04
CA GLY A 239 -25.64 -0.18 -18.70
C GLY A 239 -24.95 -1.53 -18.95
N VAL A 240 -23.67 -1.51 -19.28
CA VAL A 240 -22.87 -2.71 -19.53
C VAL A 240 -21.62 -2.66 -18.64
N ARG A 241 -21.12 -3.82 -18.23
CA ARG A 241 -19.92 -3.96 -17.42
C ARG A 241 -18.87 -4.73 -18.22
N PHE A 242 -17.71 -4.12 -18.41
CA PHE A 242 -16.50 -4.80 -18.86
C PHE A 242 -15.78 -5.33 -17.63
N ALA A 243 -15.97 -6.62 -17.35
CA ALA A 243 -15.35 -7.27 -16.20
C ALA A 243 -14.00 -7.89 -16.62
N ASN A 244 -12.93 -7.43 -15.99
CA ASN A 244 -11.60 -7.99 -16.14
C ASN A 244 -11.54 -9.34 -15.40
N ALA A 245 -11.08 -10.40 -16.08
CA ALA A 245 -10.97 -11.74 -15.51
C ALA A 245 -9.52 -12.21 -15.38
N GLY A 246 -8.59 -11.64 -16.13
CA GLY A 246 -7.19 -12.04 -16.09
C GLY A 246 -6.31 -11.07 -16.85
N VAL A 247 -5.11 -10.83 -16.34
CA VAL A 247 -4.14 -9.93 -16.95
C VAL A 247 -2.77 -10.58 -16.93
N MET A 248 -2.12 -10.62 -18.09
CA MET A 248 -0.72 -10.99 -18.22
C MET A 248 0.06 -9.75 -18.66
N ILE A 249 1.19 -9.48 -18.01
CA ILE A 249 2.08 -8.37 -18.35
C ILE A 249 3.50 -8.91 -18.48
N TRP A 250 4.15 -8.57 -19.58
CA TRP A 250 5.57 -8.76 -19.81
C TRP A 250 6.28 -7.43 -19.74
N PHE A 251 7.35 -7.38 -18.95
CA PHE A 251 8.18 -6.20 -18.78
C PHE A 251 9.48 -6.41 -19.58
N PHE A 252 9.76 -5.50 -20.50
CA PHE A 252 10.97 -5.54 -21.34
C PHE A 252 11.99 -4.50 -20.90
N LYS A 253 11.52 -3.31 -20.52
CA LYS A 253 12.39 -2.21 -20.11
C LYS A 253 11.71 -1.34 -19.06
N GLU A 254 12.48 -0.95 -18.05
CA GLU A 254 12.02 -0.05 -16.99
C GLU A 254 11.54 1.31 -17.54
N ILE A 255 10.47 1.85 -16.94
CA ILE A 255 10.08 3.24 -17.12
C ILE A 255 10.73 4.04 -16.00
N LYS A 256 11.64 4.93 -16.37
CA LYS A 256 12.42 5.75 -15.42
C LYS A 256 11.55 6.78 -14.70
N PRO A 257 11.99 7.32 -13.55
CA PRO A 257 11.28 8.37 -12.83
C PRO A 257 10.94 9.55 -13.72
N PHE A 258 9.72 10.06 -13.61
CA PHE A 258 9.19 11.24 -14.31
C PHE A 258 9.11 11.13 -15.84
N SER A 259 9.43 9.97 -16.40
CA SER A 259 9.32 9.70 -17.84
C SER A 259 7.87 9.79 -18.30
N ALA A 260 7.65 10.47 -19.42
CA ALA A 260 6.39 10.36 -20.15
C ALA A 260 6.36 9.08 -20.97
N TYR A 261 5.19 8.45 -21.04
CA TYR A 261 4.93 7.28 -21.88
C TYR A 261 3.51 7.34 -22.41
N THR A 262 3.20 6.49 -23.39
CA THR A 262 1.87 6.33 -23.97
C THR A 262 1.43 4.89 -23.82
N MET A 263 0.21 4.69 -23.34
CA MET A 263 -0.45 3.40 -23.31
C MET A 263 -1.32 3.28 -24.55
N LYS A 264 -0.92 2.42 -25.48
CA LYS A 264 -1.72 2.09 -26.66
C LYS A 264 -2.59 0.88 -26.35
N THR A 265 -3.90 1.02 -26.50
CA THR A 265 -4.88 -0.04 -26.24
C THR A 265 -5.69 -0.33 -27.50
N CYS A 266 -5.83 -1.62 -27.84
CA CYS A 266 -6.70 -2.07 -28.93
C CYS A 266 -7.28 -3.46 -28.63
N VAL A 267 -8.28 -3.87 -29.42
CA VAL A 267 -8.71 -5.28 -29.43
C VAL A 267 -7.59 -6.13 -30.01
N HIS A 268 -7.16 -7.16 -29.28
CA HIS A 268 -6.26 -8.18 -29.80
C HIS A 268 -7.05 -9.24 -30.56
N THR A 269 -8.06 -9.83 -29.92
CA THR A 269 -8.97 -10.82 -30.51
C THR A 269 -10.16 -11.05 -29.56
N TRP A 270 -11.14 -11.87 -29.95
CA TRP A 270 -12.23 -12.29 -29.10
C TRP A 270 -12.71 -13.70 -29.46
N GLY A 271 -13.32 -14.36 -28.48
CA GLY A 271 -13.96 -15.67 -28.62
C GLY A 271 -15.47 -15.60 -28.39
N PRO A 272 -16.09 -16.75 -28.07
CA PRO A 272 -17.52 -16.82 -27.77
C PRO A 272 -17.92 -16.04 -26.51
N LYS A 273 -17.03 -16.02 -25.51
CA LYS A 273 -17.29 -15.41 -24.19
C LYS A 273 -16.37 -14.24 -23.86
N TRP A 274 -15.11 -14.34 -24.26
CA TRP A 274 -14.04 -13.46 -23.81
C TRP A 274 -13.57 -12.54 -24.94
N VAL A 275 -13.27 -11.28 -24.61
CA VAL A 275 -12.51 -10.37 -25.46
C VAL A 275 -11.14 -10.13 -24.84
N TYR A 276 -10.11 -10.10 -25.69
CA TYR A 276 -8.73 -9.89 -25.27
C TYR A 276 -8.30 -8.50 -25.74
N LEU A 277 -7.92 -7.66 -24.78
CA LEU A 277 -7.36 -6.35 -25.05
C LEU A 277 -5.84 -6.44 -24.98
N GLU A 278 -5.21 -5.85 -25.99
CA GLU A 278 -3.77 -5.64 -26.02
C GLU A 278 -3.45 -4.23 -25.51
N HIS A 279 -2.43 -4.14 -24.67
CA HIS A 279 -1.90 -2.88 -24.20
C HIS A 279 -0.38 -2.81 -24.38
N ARG A 280 0.11 -1.71 -24.95
CA ARG A 280 1.53 -1.43 -25.13
C ARG A 280 1.93 -0.16 -24.41
N PHE A 281 2.93 -0.23 -23.55
CA PHE A 281 3.56 0.92 -22.92
C PHE A 281 4.75 1.36 -23.77
N GLU A 282 4.63 2.49 -24.44
CA GLU A 282 5.64 3.01 -25.35
C GLU A 282 6.17 4.38 -24.89
N ALA A 283 7.49 4.56 -24.93
CA ALA A 283 8.13 5.86 -24.77
C ALA A 283 9.09 6.10 -25.94
N GLY A 284 8.81 7.11 -26.75
CA GLY A 284 9.47 7.27 -28.05
C GLY A 284 9.19 6.06 -28.95
N GLN A 285 10.25 5.41 -29.41
CA GLN A 285 10.19 4.18 -30.22
C GLN A 285 10.40 2.89 -29.40
N THR A 286 10.52 3.00 -28.07
CA THR A 286 10.81 1.85 -27.21
C THR A 286 9.54 1.28 -26.60
N LEU A 287 9.36 -0.05 -26.72
CA LEU A 287 8.35 -0.81 -25.99
C LEU A 287 8.89 -1.17 -24.59
N HIS A 288 8.21 -0.70 -23.55
CA HIS A 288 8.59 -0.93 -22.16
C HIS A 288 7.89 -2.14 -21.56
N ALA A 289 6.60 -2.28 -21.84
CA ALA A 289 5.79 -3.40 -21.40
C ALA A 289 4.69 -3.72 -22.41
N PHE A 290 4.38 -5.01 -22.51
CA PHE A 290 3.23 -5.52 -23.26
C PHE A 290 2.28 -6.21 -22.30
N CYS A 291 0.99 -6.03 -22.49
CA CYS A 291 -0.02 -6.64 -21.65
C CYS A 291 -1.16 -7.18 -22.50
N LEU A 292 -1.60 -8.39 -22.15
CA LEU A 292 -2.80 -9.01 -22.68
C LEU A 292 -3.80 -9.19 -21.54
N ALA A 293 -5.01 -8.68 -21.72
CA ALA A 293 -6.04 -8.69 -20.68
C ALA A 293 -7.34 -9.31 -21.19
N LYS A 294 -7.89 -10.24 -20.39
CA LYS A 294 -9.11 -11.01 -20.66
C LYS A 294 -10.31 -10.34 -20.02
N PHE A 295 -11.28 -9.96 -20.85
CA PHE A 295 -12.50 -9.28 -20.43
C PHE A 295 -13.75 -10.05 -20.85
N VAL A 296 -14.81 -9.88 -20.08
CA VAL A 296 -16.17 -10.29 -20.45
C VAL A 296 -17.09 -9.09 -20.40
N VAL A 297 -17.99 -9.01 -21.38
CA VAL A 297 -19.04 -7.98 -21.43
C VAL A 297 -20.30 -8.53 -20.76
N LYS A 298 -20.82 -7.81 -19.77
CA LYS A 298 -22.01 -8.23 -19.01
C LYS A 298 -23.07 -7.15 -18.96
N GLU A 299 -24.33 -7.54 -19.11
CA GLU A 299 -25.48 -6.68 -18.82
C GLU A 299 -25.59 -6.35 -17.32
N ARG A 300 -26.45 -5.38 -16.96
CA ARG A 300 -26.73 -5.04 -15.56
C ARG A 300 -27.17 -6.25 -14.74
N ASN A 301 -28.01 -7.12 -15.31
CA ASN A 301 -28.49 -8.36 -14.70
C ASN A 301 -27.39 -9.44 -14.53
N GLY A 302 -26.19 -9.23 -15.07
CA GLY A 302 -25.06 -10.17 -15.00
C GLY A 302 -24.96 -11.15 -16.18
N LYS A 303 -25.93 -11.16 -17.11
CA LYS A 303 -25.88 -11.96 -18.33
C LYS A 303 -24.69 -11.56 -19.19
N THR A 304 -23.97 -12.56 -19.70
CA THR A 304 -22.83 -12.34 -20.60
C THR A 304 -23.34 -12.03 -22.01
N ILE A 305 -22.73 -11.03 -22.65
CA ILE A 305 -22.96 -10.67 -24.05
C ILE A 305 -21.73 -11.13 -24.85
N PRO A 306 -21.88 -12.02 -25.84
CA PRO A 306 -20.83 -12.30 -26.82
C PRO A 306 -20.30 -11.00 -27.45
N PHE A 307 -18.99 -10.92 -27.67
CA PHE A 307 -18.37 -9.65 -28.08
C PHE A 307 -18.74 -9.23 -29.50
N ASP A 308 -18.95 -10.18 -30.41
CA ASP A 308 -19.49 -9.96 -31.76
C ASP A 308 -20.90 -9.36 -31.73
N GLU A 309 -21.79 -9.92 -30.91
CA GLU A 309 -23.12 -9.37 -30.67
C GLU A 309 -23.02 -7.94 -30.10
N TYR A 310 -22.11 -7.72 -29.15
CA TYR A 310 -21.89 -6.39 -28.58
C TYR A 310 -21.37 -5.38 -29.61
N LEU A 311 -20.44 -5.78 -30.48
CA LEU A 311 -19.94 -4.95 -31.58
C LEU A 311 -21.06 -4.56 -32.55
N GLN A 312 -21.90 -5.51 -32.94
CA GLN A 312 -23.06 -5.26 -33.80
C GLN A 312 -24.06 -4.31 -33.13
N ARG A 313 -24.37 -4.51 -31.84
CA ARG A 313 -25.21 -3.58 -31.04
C ARG A 313 -24.64 -2.17 -31.01
N CYS A 314 -23.31 -2.02 -31.07
CA CYS A 314 -22.63 -0.72 -31.13
C CYS A 314 -22.51 -0.14 -32.55
N GLY A 315 -23.02 -0.84 -33.57
CA GLY A 315 -23.01 -0.39 -34.97
C GLY A 315 -21.71 -0.64 -35.73
N PHE A 316 -20.89 -1.58 -35.27
CA PHE A 316 -19.71 -2.07 -36.01
C PHE A 316 -20.14 -3.12 -37.04
N SER A 317 -19.53 -3.06 -38.23
CA SER A 317 -19.61 -4.11 -39.25
C SER A 317 -18.41 -5.04 -39.11
N ILE A 318 -18.66 -6.34 -38.94
CA ILE A 318 -17.60 -7.35 -38.86
C ILE A 318 -17.45 -7.97 -40.25
N SER A 319 -16.31 -7.71 -40.90
CA SER A 319 -15.99 -8.28 -42.21
C SER A 319 -15.43 -9.71 -42.12
N ASN A 320 -15.35 -10.39 -43.25
CA ASN A 320 -14.70 -11.70 -43.34
C ASN A 320 -13.20 -11.62 -42.97
N GLU A 321 -12.55 -10.49 -43.26
CA GLU A 321 -11.14 -10.28 -42.91
C GLU A 321 -10.97 -10.11 -41.39
N ASP A 322 -11.90 -9.41 -40.73
CA ASP A 322 -11.91 -9.29 -39.27
C ASP A 322 -12.08 -10.65 -38.60
N MET A 323 -12.96 -11.48 -39.15
CA MET A 323 -13.17 -12.86 -38.66
C MET A 323 -11.93 -13.71 -38.83
N LYS A 324 -11.26 -13.63 -39.99
CA LYS A 324 -10.00 -14.35 -40.24
C LYS A 324 -8.90 -13.92 -39.27
N LYS A 325 -8.77 -12.61 -39.02
CA LYS A 325 -7.80 -12.07 -38.06
C LYS A 325 -8.10 -12.53 -36.64
N LYS A 326 -9.36 -12.41 -36.20
CA LYS A 326 -9.86 -12.95 -34.92
C LYS A 326 -9.48 -14.43 -34.75
N GLU A 327 -9.85 -15.27 -35.71
CA GLU A 327 -9.60 -16.72 -35.69
C GLU A 327 -8.12 -17.08 -35.66
N SER A 328 -7.28 -16.32 -36.36
CA SER A 328 -5.83 -16.55 -36.36
C SER A 328 -5.16 -16.24 -35.00
N GLN A 329 -5.68 -15.24 -34.27
CA GLN A 329 -5.07 -14.74 -33.03
C GLN A 329 -5.67 -15.38 -31.78
N TYR A 330 -6.92 -15.83 -31.84
CA TYR A 330 -7.67 -16.34 -30.70
C TYR A 330 -7.01 -17.52 -29.97
N PRO A 331 -6.55 -18.59 -30.65
CA PRO A 331 -5.96 -19.74 -29.96
C PRO A 331 -4.72 -19.39 -29.13
N ALA A 332 -3.88 -18.48 -29.64
CA ALA A 332 -2.70 -18.02 -28.92
C ALA A 332 -3.06 -17.17 -27.69
N ALA A 333 -3.99 -16.24 -27.83
CA ALA A 333 -4.43 -15.38 -26.73
C ALA A 333 -5.13 -16.17 -25.61
N GLU A 334 -6.01 -17.10 -25.98
CA GLU A 334 -6.68 -17.99 -25.04
C GLU A 334 -5.67 -18.93 -24.35
N GLY A 335 -4.80 -19.58 -25.12
CA GLY A 335 -3.78 -20.49 -24.58
C GLY A 335 -2.82 -19.82 -23.59
N LEU A 336 -2.40 -18.57 -23.86
CA LEU A 336 -1.55 -17.81 -22.95
C LEU A 336 -2.23 -17.53 -21.60
N ILE A 337 -3.52 -17.17 -21.61
CA ILE A 337 -4.22 -16.84 -20.37
C ILE A 337 -4.69 -18.12 -19.65
N GLN A 338 -5.00 -19.19 -20.37
CA GLN A 338 -5.33 -20.50 -19.80
C GLN A 338 -4.12 -21.25 -19.21
N CYS A 339 -2.90 -20.70 -19.27
CA CYS A 339 -1.79 -21.25 -18.48
C CYS A 339 -2.16 -21.36 -16.98
N GLU A 340 -3.08 -20.53 -16.47
CA GLU A 340 -3.61 -20.65 -15.11
C GLU A 340 -4.32 -21.98 -14.82
N GLU A 341 -4.99 -22.58 -15.82
CA GLU A 341 -5.74 -23.84 -15.66
C GLU A 341 -4.78 -25.00 -15.32
N ARG A 342 -3.53 -24.95 -15.78
CA ARG A 342 -2.49 -25.91 -15.37
C ARG A 342 -2.18 -25.81 -13.88
N PHE A 343 -2.13 -24.59 -13.32
CA PHE A 343 -1.89 -24.40 -11.89
C PHE A 343 -3.12 -24.82 -11.06
N LEU A 344 -4.33 -24.54 -11.54
CA LEU A 344 -5.56 -24.99 -10.88
C LEU A 344 -5.70 -26.52 -10.89
N SER A 345 -5.18 -27.20 -11.90
CA SER A 345 -5.19 -28.67 -11.96
C SER A 345 -4.24 -29.34 -10.97
N THR A 346 -3.35 -28.57 -10.33
CA THR A 346 -2.37 -29.03 -9.34
C THR A 346 -2.74 -28.70 -7.89
N LEU A 347 -3.84 -27.97 -7.69
CA LEU A 347 -4.45 -27.67 -6.38
C LEU A 347 -5.59 -28.64 -6.11
#